data_AF-A0A2D3WMM7-F1
#
_entry.id   AF-A0A2D3WMM7-F1
#
_cell.length_a   1.000
_cell.length_b   1.000
_cell.length_c   1.000
_cell.angle_alpha   90.00
_cell.angle_beta   90.00
_cell.angle_gamma   90.00
#
_symmetry.space_group_name_H-M   'P 1'
#
loop_
_entity.id
_entity.type
_entity.pdbx_description
1 polymer ?
#
loop_
_entity_poly.entity_id
_entity_poly.type
_entity_poly.pdbx_seq_one_letter_code
_entity_poly.pdbx_strand_id
1 'polypeptide(L)'
;MRDFLLLLTALMLFVPVFVAGTVIHLRKEFKLRHRFSMTGYAYNIALHIDRAGGAMLFNSENKTISAMAYEKNIRWLVVLVNWIFRDQYHCLHAWQDEFGRAKL
;
A
#
# COMPACT_ATOMS: atom_id res chain seq x y z
N MET A 1 27.11 -5.03 26.37
CA MET A 1 26.76 -5.84 25.18
C MET A 1 25.47 -6.66 25.37
N ARG A 2 25.29 -7.35 26.51
CA ARG A 2 24.06 -8.12 26.80
C ARG A 2 22.77 -7.28 26.78
N ASP A 3 22.80 -6.09 27.40
CA ASP A 3 21.61 -5.22 27.47
C ASP A 3 21.23 -4.60 26.12
N PHE A 4 22.23 -4.36 25.26
CA PHE A 4 22.01 -3.92 23.88
C PHE A 4 21.36 -5.03 23.03
N LEU A 5 21.80 -6.28 23.20
CA LEU A 5 21.20 -7.44 22.52
C LEU A 5 19.74 -7.67 22.95
N LEU A 6 19.41 -7.46 24.23
CA LEU A 6 18.04 -7.57 24.73
C LEU A 6 17.11 -6.46 24.19
N LEU A 7 17.62 -5.24 24.07
CA LEU A 7 16.90 -4.14 23.44
C LEU A 7 16.63 -4.41 21.96
N LEU A 8 17.64 -4.90 21.23
CA LEU A 8 17.52 -5.21 19.81
C LEU A 8 16.48 -6.32 19.55
N THR A 9 16.50 -7.39 20.35
CA THR A 9 15.54 -8.49 20.22
C THR A 9 14.13 -8.08 20.62
N ALA A 10 13.96 -7.28 21.68
CA ALA A 10 12.68 -6.72 22.05
C ALA A 10 12.10 -5.85 20.93
N LEU A 11 12.93 -5.02 20.28
CA LEU A 11 12.51 -4.16 19.17
C LEU A 11 12.15 -4.97 17.92
N MET A 12 12.94 -6.00 17.60
CA MET A 12 12.64 -6.92 16.49
C MET A 12 11.39 -7.76 16.70
N LEU A 13 10.92 -7.97 17.93
CA LEU A 13 9.65 -8.63 18.21
C LEU A 13 8.48 -7.64 18.26
N PHE A 14 8.68 -6.46 18.85
CA PHE A 14 7.62 -5.49 19.05
C PHE A 14 7.20 -4.82 17.73
N VAL A 15 8.14 -4.43 16.88
CA VAL A 15 7.85 -3.77 15.61
C VAL A 15 6.97 -4.63 14.69
N PRO A 16 7.29 -5.90 14.39
CA PRO A 16 6.42 -6.71 13.53
C PRO A 16 5.07 -7.04 14.18
N VAL A 17 4.98 -7.20 15.50
CA VAL A 17 3.69 -7.41 16.19
C VAL A 17 2.82 -6.15 16.09
N PHE A 18 3.41 -4.97 16.28
CA PHE A 18 2.71 -3.71 16.16
C PHE A 18 2.26 -3.45 14.72
N VAL A 19 3.13 -3.67 13.73
CA VAL A 19 2.81 -3.54 12.30
C VAL A 19 1.76 -4.57 11.87
N ALA A 20 1.86 -5.82 12.30
CA ALA A 20 0.84 -6.83 12.02
C ALA A 20 -0.49 -6.47 12.67
N GLY A 21 -0.48 -5.98 13.91
CA GLY A 21 -1.66 -5.52 14.64
C GLY A 21 -2.36 -4.36 13.94
N THR A 22 -1.62 -3.32 13.55
CA THR A 22 -2.16 -2.18 12.80
C THR A 22 -2.71 -2.61 11.44
N VAL A 23 -2.02 -3.49 10.72
CA VAL A 23 -2.50 -4.06 9.44
C VAL A 23 -3.78 -4.88 9.63
N ILE A 24 -3.88 -5.72 10.67
CA ILE A 24 -5.09 -6.51 10.94
C ILE A 24 -6.27 -5.61 11.36
N HIS A 25 -6.00 -4.56 12.13
CA HIS A 25 -7.03 -3.60 12.55
C HIS A 25 -7.54 -2.79 11.35
N LEU A 26 -6.64 -2.27 10.52
CA LEU A 26 -6.97 -1.64 9.23
C LEU A 26 -7.75 -2.60 8.33
N ARG A 27 -7.38 -3.88 8.28
CA ARG A 27 -8.08 -4.92 7.49
C ARG A 27 -9.51 -5.14 7.97
N LYS A 28 -9.79 -5.04 9.27
CA LYS A 28 -11.16 -5.13 9.84
C LYS A 28 -11.99 -3.89 9.50
N GLU A 29 -11.41 -2.70 9.66
CA GLU A 29 -12.03 -1.42 9.30
C GLU A 29 -12.40 -1.36 7.80
N PHE A 30 -11.49 -1.80 6.93
CA PHE A 30 -11.76 -1.88 5.48
C PHE A 30 -12.90 -2.85 5.14
N LYS A 31 -13.04 -3.97 5.87
CA LYS A 31 -14.10 -4.95 5.64
C LYS A 31 -15.48 -4.45 6.10
N LEU A 32 -15.54 -3.65 7.16
CA LEU A 32 -16.76 -3.00 7.64
C LEU A 32 -17.19 -1.84 6.73
N ARG A 33 -16.21 -1.11 6.16
CA ARG A 33 -16.45 0.06 5.32
C ARG A 33 -16.96 -0.25 3.91
N HIS A 34 -16.80 -1.49 3.42
CA HIS A 34 -17.36 -1.93 2.13
C HIS A 34 -18.90 -2.08 2.11
N ARG A 35 -19.59 -1.98 3.26
CA ARG A 35 -21.06 -2.13 3.36
C ARG A 35 -21.85 -0.83 3.38
N PHE A 36 -21.21 0.32 3.57
CA PHE A 36 -21.92 1.61 3.62
C PHE A 36 -21.41 2.52 2.51
N SER A 37 -22.36 3.28 1.94
CA SER A 37 -22.26 4.25 0.84
C SER A 37 -21.29 5.43 1.10
N MET A 38 -20.05 5.13 1.47
CA MET A 38 -18.90 6.01 1.75
C MET A 38 -17.73 5.69 0.80
N THR A 39 -18.03 5.07 -0.34
CA THR A 39 -17.06 4.54 -1.31
C THR A 39 -16.20 5.64 -1.89
N GLY A 40 -16.75 6.81 -2.23
CA GLY A 40 -15.99 7.91 -2.85
C GLY A 40 -14.92 8.54 -1.93
N TYR A 41 -15.25 8.80 -0.67
CA TYR A 41 -14.31 9.45 0.26
C TYR A 41 -13.18 8.52 0.69
N ALA A 42 -13.50 7.25 1.01
CA ALA A 42 -12.51 6.25 1.35
C ALA A 42 -11.59 5.92 0.17
N TYR A 43 -12.16 5.84 -1.04
CA TYR A 43 -11.43 5.66 -2.28
C TYR A 43 -10.48 6.83 -2.54
N ASN A 44 -10.93 8.08 -2.36
CA ASN A 44 -10.06 9.25 -2.51
C ASN A 44 -8.91 9.25 -1.50
N ILE A 45 -9.16 8.90 -0.23
CA ILE A 45 -8.08 8.77 0.76
C ILE A 45 -7.07 7.70 0.34
N ALA A 46 -7.55 6.53 -0.08
CA ALA A 46 -6.68 5.46 -0.54
C ALA A 46 -5.85 5.90 -1.75
N LEU A 47 -6.46 6.58 -2.73
CA LEU A 47 -5.78 7.13 -3.90
C LEU A 47 -4.72 8.19 -3.54
N HIS A 48 -5.02 9.08 -2.59
CA HIS A 48 -4.06 10.08 -2.12
C HIS A 48 -2.87 9.45 -1.39
N ILE A 49 -3.10 8.41 -0.58
CA ILE A 49 -2.03 7.62 0.04
C ILE A 49 -1.19 6.93 -1.03
N ASP A 50 -1.83 6.37 -2.06
CA ASP A 50 -1.18 5.65 -3.15
C ASP A 50 -0.30 6.59 -4.00
N ARG A 51 -0.77 7.82 -4.27
CA ARG A 51 0.02 8.89 -4.92
C ARG A 51 1.14 9.43 -4.03
N ALA A 52 0.90 9.60 -2.73
CA ALA A 52 1.94 10.00 -1.79
C ALA A 52 3.06 8.94 -1.74
N GLY A 53 2.70 7.65 -1.77
CA GLY A 53 3.66 6.56 -1.91
C GLY A 53 4.46 6.62 -3.22
N GLY A 54 3.80 6.98 -4.33
CA GLY A 54 4.45 7.15 -5.64
C GLY A 54 5.46 8.31 -5.64
N ALA A 55 5.08 9.44 -5.06
CA ALA A 55 5.97 10.59 -4.89
C ALA A 55 7.16 10.26 -3.98
N MET A 56 6.93 9.61 -2.84
CA MET A 56 7.99 9.30 -1.88
C MET A 56 8.98 8.24 -2.37
N LEU A 57 8.51 7.15 -2.99
CA LEU A 57 9.37 6.03 -3.38
C LEU A 57 9.93 6.15 -4.79
N PHE A 58 9.23 6.85 -5.69
CA PHE A 58 9.57 6.90 -7.11
C PHE A 58 9.79 8.31 -7.66
N ASN A 59 9.74 9.33 -6.80
CA ASN A 59 9.84 10.74 -7.18
C ASN A 59 8.87 11.11 -8.33
N SER A 60 7.67 10.52 -8.30
CA SER A 60 6.64 10.75 -9.32
C SER A 60 5.46 11.49 -8.70
N GLU A 61 5.30 12.77 -9.07
CA GLU A 61 4.31 13.66 -8.42
C GLU A 61 2.86 13.29 -8.72
N ASN A 62 2.59 12.70 -9.89
CA ASN A 62 1.22 12.46 -10.36
C ASN A 62 0.86 10.98 -10.48
N LYS A 63 1.81 10.08 -10.21
CA LYS A 63 1.61 8.65 -10.42
C LYS A 63 1.47 7.91 -9.11
N THR A 64 0.59 6.92 -9.10
CA THR A 64 0.41 6.05 -7.95
C THR A 64 1.58 5.10 -7.78
N ILE A 65 1.88 4.75 -6.53
CA ILE A 65 2.87 3.72 -6.19
C ILE A 65 2.52 2.38 -6.84
N SER A 66 1.23 2.06 -6.98
CA SER A 66 0.73 0.84 -7.59
C SER A 66 1.06 0.79 -9.10
N ALA A 67 0.83 1.88 -9.83
CA ALA A 67 1.22 2.02 -11.23
C ALA A 67 2.75 2.01 -11.43
N MET A 68 3.49 2.72 -10.57
CA MET A 68 4.96 2.77 -10.62
C MET A 68 5.62 1.43 -10.26
N ALA A 69 5.07 0.71 -9.29
CA ALA A 69 5.54 -0.62 -8.91
C ALA A 69 5.42 -1.61 -10.07
N TYR A 70 4.34 -1.51 -10.84
CA TYR A 70 4.13 -2.31 -12.04
C TYR A 70 5.07 -1.87 -13.18
N GLU A 71 5.16 -0.56 -13.47
CA GLU A 71 6.04 0.00 -14.51
C GLU A 71 7.51 -0.41 -14.29
N LYS A 72 7.98 -0.32 -13.05
CA LYS A 72 9.37 -0.66 -12.67
C LYS A 72 9.60 -2.15 -12.40
N ASN A 73 8.58 -2.99 -12.56
CA ASN A 73 8.64 -4.44 -12.34
C ASN A 73 9.11 -4.85 -10.93
N ILE A 74 8.72 -4.09 -9.90
CA ILE A 74 9.11 -4.35 -8.51
C ILE A 74 8.15 -5.37 -7.90
N ARG A 75 8.42 -6.66 -8.16
CA ARG A 75 7.52 -7.77 -7.84
C ARG A 75 7.06 -7.83 -6.39
N TRP A 76 7.96 -7.60 -5.42
CA TRP A 76 7.61 -7.66 -4.01
C TRP A 76 6.60 -6.56 -3.62
N LEU A 77 6.74 -5.37 -4.22
CA LEU A 77 5.84 -4.24 -3.97
C LEU A 77 4.50 -4.45 -4.66
N VAL A 78 4.49 -5.01 -5.89
CA VAL A 78 3.26 -5.40 -6.59
C VAL A 78 2.46 -6.41 -5.75
N VAL A 79 3.12 -7.45 -5.22
CA VAL A 79 2.46 -8.45 -4.37
C VAL A 79 1.92 -7.81 -3.09
N LEU A 80 2.70 -6.95 -2.45
CA LEU A 80 2.28 -6.24 -1.23
C LEU A 80 1.05 -5.36 -1.48
N VAL A 81 1.08 -4.52 -2.52
CA VAL A 81 0.00 -3.59 -2.84
C VAL A 81 -1.26 -4.36 -3.28
N ASN A 82 -1.13 -5.32 -4.20
CA ASN A 82 -2.26 -6.18 -4.60
C ASN A 82 -2.88 -6.91 -3.40
N TRP A 83 -2.06 -7.33 -2.43
CA TRP A 83 -2.53 -7.96 -1.21
C TRP A 83 -3.27 -6.98 -0.28
N ILE A 84 -2.75 -5.75 -0.10
CA ILE A 84 -3.40 -4.68 0.69
C ILE A 84 -4.78 -4.37 0.14
N PHE A 85 -4.88 -4.19 -1.18
CA PHE A 85 -6.13 -3.85 -1.87
C PHE A 85 -7.04 -5.07 -2.13
N ARG A 86 -6.58 -6.29 -1.82
CA ARG A 86 -7.28 -7.56 -2.09
C ARG A 86 -7.67 -7.74 -3.55
N ASP A 87 -6.93 -7.14 -4.46
CA ASP A 87 -7.13 -7.23 -5.89
C ASP A 87 -5.81 -7.63 -6.56
N GLN A 88 -5.79 -8.84 -7.11
CA GLN A 88 -4.60 -9.43 -7.75
C GLN A 88 -4.14 -8.68 -8.99
N TYR A 89 -5.01 -7.84 -9.56
CA TYR A 89 -4.73 -7.04 -10.75
C TYR A 89 -4.71 -5.54 -10.45
N HIS A 90 -4.70 -5.14 -9.17
CA HIS A 90 -4.77 -3.73 -8.77
C HIS A 90 -3.67 -2.88 -9.41
N CYS A 91 -2.40 -3.29 -9.28
CA CYS A 91 -1.27 -2.58 -9.87
C CYS A 91 -1.30 -2.57 -11.40
N LEU A 92 -1.82 -3.63 -12.03
CA LEU A 92 -1.99 -3.69 -13.48
C LEU A 92 -3.04 -2.68 -13.95
N HIS A 93 -4.20 -2.65 -13.29
CA HIS A 93 -5.27 -1.70 -13.59
C HIS A 93 -4.81 -0.25 -13.36
N ALA A 94 -4.13 0.03 -12.26
CA ALA A 94 -3.57 1.35 -11.98
C ALA A 94 -2.57 1.79 -13.05
N TRP A 95 -1.69 0.89 -13.50
CA TRP A 95 -0.79 1.16 -14.61
C TRP A 95 -1.53 1.42 -15.93
N GLN A 96 -2.55 0.62 -16.26
CA GLN A 96 -3.37 0.84 -17.45
C GLN A 96 -4.14 2.16 -17.40
N ASP A 97 -4.66 2.55 -16.24
CA ASP A 97 -5.39 3.81 -16.09
C ASP A 97 -4.48 5.03 -16.20
N GLU A 98 -3.26 4.98 -15.64
CA GLU A 98 -2.35 6.12 -15.67
C GLU A 98 -1.52 6.22 -16.95
N PHE A 99 -1.12 5.09 -17.54
CA PHE A 99 -0.27 5.05 -18.74
C PHE A 99 -1.03 4.69 -20.02
N GLY A 100 -2.14 3.96 -19.90
CA GLY A 100 -2.99 3.61 -21.04
C GLY A 100 -3.89 4.76 -21.49
N ARG A 101 -4.36 5.61 -20.57
CA ARG A 101 -5.12 6.83 -20.93
C ARG A 101 -4.25 7.93 -21.55
N ALA A 102 -2.92 7.86 -21.42
CA ALA A 102 -1.99 8.79 -22.06
C ALA A 102 -1.79 8.52 -23.58
N LYS A 103 -2.47 7.50 -24.14
CA LYS A 103 -2.35 7.09 -25.55
C LYS A 103 -3.58 7.38 -26.42
N LEU A 104 -4.58 8.11 -25.92
CA LEU A 104 -5.70 8.65 -26.70
C LEU A 104 -5.57 10.18 -26.80
#